data_AF-A0A8I0DP96-F1
#
_entry.id   AF-A0A8I0DP96-F1
#
_cell.length_a   1.000
_cell.length_b   1.000
_cell.length_c   1.000
_cell.angle_alpha   90.00
_cell.angle_beta   90.00
_cell.angle_gamma   90.00
#
_symmetry.space_group_name_H-M   'P 1'
#
loop_
_entity.id
_entity.type
_entity.pdbx_description
1 polymer ?
#
loop_
_entity_poly.entity_id
_entity_poly.type
_entity_poly.pdbx_seq_one_letter_code
_entity_poly.pdbx_strand_id
1 'polypeptide(L)'
;MSKLEQRMKLANEAVELIEEFRGEAGILGHNPLQSVSIKEDGEIIEVDDEFDGVIEYSLTEISSVFSLEMRGWGPCPAGFYEGMGLALDDLEHNFKKYSKEEFKEYVGNLKYAEYRCEEIYKRLEEIEKEAEELDK
;
A
#
# COMPACT_ATOMS: atom_id res chain seq x y z
N MET A 1 17.28 -1.23 23.06
CA MET A 1 16.99 -2.00 21.84
C MET A 1 18.23 -1.93 20.98
N SER A 2 18.70 -3.06 20.45
CA SER A 2 19.83 -3.11 19.52
C SER A 2 19.42 -2.59 18.14
N LYS A 3 20.39 -2.21 17.29
CA LYS A 3 20.13 -1.80 15.90
C LYS A 3 19.33 -2.87 15.15
N LEU A 4 19.70 -4.14 15.33
CA LEU A 4 18.99 -5.29 14.76
C LEU A 4 17.54 -5.39 15.23
N GLU A 5 17.28 -5.25 16.54
CA GLU A 5 15.91 -5.29 17.08
C GLU A 5 15.06 -4.15 16.54
N GLN A 6 15.63 -2.95 16.40
CA GLN A 6 14.93 -1.79 15.83
C GLN A 6 14.60 -2.01 14.36
N ARG A 7 15.58 -2.48 13.57
CA ARG A 7 15.38 -2.78 12.16
C ARG A 7 14.32 -3.86 11.95
N MET A 8 14.38 -4.95 12.71
CA MET A 8 13.37 -6.00 12.66
C MET A 8 11.99 -5.47 13.02
N LYS A 9 11.88 -4.56 14.00
CA LYS A 9 10.59 -3.94 14.33
C LYS A 9 10.03 -3.13 13.16
N LEU A 10 10.86 -2.31 12.53
CA LEU A 10 10.48 -1.52 11.34
C LEU A 10 10.09 -2.41 10.17
N ALA A 11 10.85 -3.48 9.92
CA ALA A 11 10.56 -4.45 8.87
C ALA A 11 9.21 -5.14 9.08
N ASN A 12 8.91 -5.59 10.30
CA ASN A 12 7.60 -6.19 10.60
C ASN A 12 6.46 -5.18 10.42
N GLU A 13 6.65 -3.93 10.86
CA GLU A 13 5.65 -2.87 10.65
C GLU A 13 5.42 -2.62 9.14
N ALA A 14 6.49 -2.58 8.34
CA ALA A 14 6.38 -2.41 6.89
C ALA A 14 5.61 -3.57 6.22
N VAL A 15 5.84 -4.82 6.64
CA VAL A 15 5.09 -5.98 6.13
C VAL A 15 3.60 -5.84 6.41
N GLU A 16 3.23 -5.55 7.66
CA GLU A 16 1.81 -5.38 8.05
C GLU A 16 1.14 -4.25 7.24
N LEU A 17 1.87 -3.14 7.03
CA LEU A 17 1.39 -2.00 6.26
C LEU A 17 1.22 -2.33 4.76
N ILE A 18 2.12 -3.09 4.15
CA ILE A 18 2.01 -3.51 2.75
C ILE A 18 0.80 -4.43 2.55
N GLU A 19 0.61 -5.39 3.45
CA GLU A 19 -0.56 -6.28 3.43
C GLU A 19 -1.87 -5.50 3.61
N GLU A 20 -1.91 -4.56 4.55
CA GLU A 20 -3.08 -3.69 4.78
C GLU A 20 -3.37 -2.82 3.55
N PHE A 21 -2.35 -2.16 2.98
CA PHE A 21 -2.52 -1.32 1.80
C PHE A 21 -3.17 -2.10 0.64
N ARG A 22 -2.67 -3.30 0.36
CA ARG A 22 -3.18 -4.15 -0.72
C ARG A 22 -4.60 -4.64 -0.44
N GLY A 23 -4.91 -4.95 0.82
CA GLY A 23 -6.26 -5.30 1.26
C GLY A 23 -7.27 -4.15 1.02
N GLU A 24 -6.92 -2.94 1.44
CA GLU A 24 -7.78 -1.76 1.29
C GLU A 24 -7.90 -1.30 -0.17
N ALA A 25 -6.78 -1.27 -0.92
CA ALA A 25 -6.76 -0.92 -2.33
C ALA A 25 -7.55 -1.92 -3.21
N GLY A 26 -7.75 -3.16 -2.73
CA GLY A 26 -8.59 -4.17 -3.37
C GLY A 26 -10.06 -3.75 -3.58
N ILE A 27 -10.53 -2.65 -2.97
CA ILE A 27 -11.85 -2.11 -3.32
C ILE A 27 -11.92 -1.56 -4.75
N LEU A 28 -10.78 -1.15 -5.32
CA LEU A 28 -10.67 -0.59 -6.67
C LEU A 28 -10.55 -1.68 -7.74
N GLY A 29 -10.30 -2.93 -7.36
CA GLY A 29 -10.09 -4.00 -8.31
C GLY A 29 -9.48 -5.26 -7.70
N HIS A 30 -8.84 -6.06 -8.53
CA HIS A 30 -8.17 -7.27 -8.09
C HIS A 30 -6.95 -6.92 -7.21
N ASN A 31 -6.77 -7.62 -6.10
CA ASN A 31 -5.55 -7.53 -5.28
C ASN A 31 -4.56 -8.62 -5.74
N PRO A 32 -3.44 -8.24 -6.38
CA PRO A 32 -2.46 -9.20 -6.89
C PRO A 32 -1.46 -9.71 -5.84
N LEU A 33 -1.48 -9.19 -4.61
CA LEU A 33 -0.51 -9.57 -3.59
C LEU A 33 -0.67 -11.04 -3.19
N GLN A 34 0.40 -11.82 -3.36
CA GLN A 34 0.44 -13.23 -2.94
C GLN A 34 1.06 -13.38 -1.56
N SER A 35 2.22 -12.75 -1.31
CA SER A 35 2.87 -12.78 0.00
C SER A 35 3.86 -11.63 0.18
N VAL A 36 4.17 -11.34 1.45
CA VAL A 36 5.26 -10.43 1.83
C VAL A 36 6.12 -11.14 2.88
N SER A 37 7.45 -11.07 2.75
CA SER A 37 8.37 -11.71 3.69
C SER A 37 9.57 -10.83 4.00
N ILE A 38 10.20 -11.09 5.16
CA ILE A 38 11.40 -10.38 5.61
C ILE A 38 12.62 -11.25 5.33
N LYS A 39 13.66 -10.64 4.76
CA LYS A 39 14.98 -11.25 4.54
C LYS A 39 16.08 -10.41 5.18
N GLU A 40 17.28 -10.98 5.19
CA GLU A 40 18.53 -10.29 5.57
C GLU A 40 18.39 -9.48 6.86
N ASP A 41 17.89 -10.11 7.92
CA ASP A 41 17.78 -9.49 9.25
C ASP A 41 17.00 -8.15 9.25
N GLY A 42 16.00 -8.04 8.37
CA GLY A 42 15.14 -6.86 8.25
C GLY A 42 15.63 -5.82 7.26
N GLU A 43 16.74 -6.07 6.54
CA GLU A 43 17.24 -5.15 5.51
C GLU A 43 16.41 -5.21 4.22
N ILE A 44 15.87 -6.38 3.89
CA ILE A 44 15.13 -6.61 2.64
C ILE A 44 13.71 -7.08 2.96
N ILE A 45 12.74 -6.47 2.29
CA ILE A 45 11.36 -6.94 2.21
C ILE A 45 11.13 -7.52 0.82
N GLU A 46 10.75 -8.79 0.77
CA GLU A 46 10.37 -9.48 -0.46
C GLU A 46 8.85 -9.40 -0.63
N VAL A 47 8.39 -8.95 -1.79
CA VAL A 47 6.97 -8.87 -2.15
C VAL A 47 6.74 -9.79 -3.36
N ASP A 48 5.84 -10.75 -3.23
CA ASP A 48 5.41 -11.64 -4.29
C ASP A 48 4.05 -11.17 -4.84
N ASP A 49 4.05 -10.77 -6.12
CA ASP A 49 2.91 -10.24 -6.83
C ASP A 49 2.51 -11.16 -8.00
N GLU A 50 1.21 -11.35 -8.23
CA GLU A 50 0.71 -12.21 -9.30
C GLU A 50 1.19 -11.80 -10.71
N PHE A 51 1.40 -10.51 -10.95
CA PHE A 51 1.76 -9.99 -12.26
C PHE A 51 3.26 -9.77 -12.42
N ASP A 52 3.90 -9.21 -11.40
CA ASP A 52 5.32 -8.84 -11.45
C ASP A 52 6.25 -9.92 -10.89
N GLY A 53 5.70 -10.93 -10.22
CA GLY A 53 6.44 -11.97 -9.52
C GLY A 53 7.10 -11.44 -8.25
N VAL A 54 8.23 -12.03 -7.90
CA VAL A 54 8.96 -11.69 -6.68
C VAL A 54 9.88 -10.48 -6.89
N ILE A 55 9.64 -9.42 -6.13
CA ILE A 55 10.45 -8.19 -6.11
C ILE A 55 10.99 -7.97 -4.69
N GLU A 56 12.26 -7.59 -4.59
CA GLU A 56 12.92 -7.26 -3.33
C GLU A 56 13.10 -5.74 -3.19
N TYR A 57 12.75 -5.23 -2.01
CA TYR A 57 12.87 -3.82 -1.65
C TYR A 57 13.76 -3.67 -0.43
N SER A 58 14.69 -2.73 -0.47
CA SER A 58 15.42 -2.31 0.74
C SER A 58 14.44 -1.67 1.73
N LEU A 59 14.61 -1.92 3.02
CA LEU A 59 13.84 -1.22 4.06
C LEU A 59 14.04 0.31 3.98
N THR A 60 15.20 0.76 3.52
CA THR A 60 15.50 2.20 3.30
C THR A 60 14.83 2.78 2.05
N GLU A 61 14.20 1.96 1.22
CA GLU A 61 13.51 2.37 -0.01
C GLU A 61 12.11 1.72 -0.10
N ILE A 62 11.53 1.32 1.03
CA ILE A 62 10.32 0.49 1.09
C ILE A 62 9.05 1.19 0.58
N SER A 63 8.99 2.52 0.63
CA SER A 63 7.89 3.29 0.03
C SER A 63 7.84 3.15 -1.49
N SER A 64 8.96 2.75 -2.11
CA SER A 64 9.06 2.49 -3.56
C SER A 64 8.10 1.40 -4.02
N VAL A 65 7.68 0.49 -3.14
CA VAL A 65 6.67 -0.55 -3.41
C VAL A 65 5.39 0.06 -3.99
N PHE A 66 5.00 1.25 -3.52
CA PHE A 66 3.75 1.92 -3.92
C PHE A 66 3.96 3.29 -4.55
N SER A 67 5.20 3.77 -4.72
CA SER A 67 5.46 5.13 -5.19
C SER A 67 4.83 5.42 -6.55
N LEU A 68 4.96 4.50 -7.51
CA LEU A 68 4.32 4.64 -8.83
C LEU A 68 2.79 4.61 -8.74
N GLU A 69 2.25 3.74 -7.90
CA GLU A 69 0.81 3.58 -7.71
C GLU A 69 0.18 4.82 -7.06
N MET A 70 0.87 5.43 -6.09
CA MET A 70 0.37 6.56 -5.30
C MET A 70 0.76 7.93 -5.86
N ARG A 71 1.86 8.04 -6.60
CA ARG A 71 2.42 9.33 -7.07
C ARG A 71 2.57 9.43 -8.58
N GLY A 72 2.46 8.32 -9.31
CA GLY A 72 2.60 8.28 -10.76
C GLY A 72 4.05 8.53 -11.22
N TRP A 73 4.24 8.61 -12.54
CA TRP A 73 5.53 8.89 -13.14
C TRP A 73 5.42 9.71 -14.42
N GLY A 74 5.93 10.95 -14.37
CA GLY A 74 5.92 11.86 -15.51
C GLY A 74 4.47 12.15 -15.98
N PRO A 75 4.11 11.83 -17.23
CA PRO A 75 2.74 12.00 -17.72
C PRO A 75 1.78 10.90 -17.25
N CYS A 76 2.29 9.81 -16.66
CA CYS A 76 1.46 8.69 -16.19
C CYS A 76 0.88 9.03 -14.80
N PRO A 77 -0.45 9.05 -14.66
CA PRO A 77 -1.10 9.33 -13.38
C PRO A 77 -0.81 8.24 -12.34
N ALA A 78 -1.05 8.58 -11.07
CA ALA A 78 -1.03 7.62 -9.97
C ALA A 78 -2.19 6.64 -10.14
N GLY A 79 -1.90 5.36 -10.41
CA GLY A 79 -2.91 4.34 -10.69
C GLY A 79 -3.98 4.22 -9.60
N PHE A 80 -3.59 4.37 -8.33
CA PHE A 80 -4.53 4.33 -7.20
C PHE A 80 -5.51 5.52 -7.23
N TYR A 81 -5.02 6.75 -7.40
CA TYR A 81 -5.90 7.92 -7.42
C TYR A 81 -6.74 8.02 -8.69
N GLU A 82 -6.22 7.53 -9.82
CA GLU A 82 -7.02 7.39 -11.04
C GLU A 82 -8.16 6.39 -10.82
N GLY A 83 -7.86 5.20 -10.29
CA GLY A 83 -8.86 4.19 -9.94
C GLY A 83 -9.90 4.72 -8.95
N MET A 84 -9.45 5.47 -7.93
CA MET A 84 -10.34 6.14 -6.98
C MET A 84 -11.26 7.15 -7.66
N GLY A 85 -10.73 7.99 -8.55
CA GLY A 85 -11.51 8.97 -9.32
C GLY A 85 -12.60 8.30 -10.15
N LEU A 86 -12.24 7.24 -10.88
CA LEU A 86 -13.19 6.46 -11.69
C LEU A 86 -14.28 5.82 -10.82
N ALA A 87 -13.92 5.22 -9.68
CA ALA A 87 -14.88 4.63 -8.75
C ALA A 87 -15.85 5.67 -8.16
N LEU A 88 -15.37 6.89 -7.90
CA LEU A 88 -16.19 8.01 -7.42
C LEU A 88 -17.14 8.54 -8.49
N ASP A 89 -16.70 8.64 -9.74
CA ASP A 89 -17.53 9.07 -10.86
C ASP A 89 -18.66 8.04 -11.14
N ASP A 90 -18.42 6.76 -10.86
CA ASP A 90 -19.40 5.68 -11.02
C ASP A 90 -20.43 5.57 -9.88
N LEU A 91 -20.37 6.42 -8.85
CA LEU A 91 -21.27 6.32 -7.69
C LEU A 91 -22.74 6.47 -8.05
N GLU A 92 -23.10 7.31 -9.03
CA GLU A 92 -24.51 7.44 -9.45
C GLU A 92 -25.02 6.14 -10.09
N HIS A 93 -24.18 5.46 -10.87
CA HIS A 93 -24.51 4.16 -11.44
C HIS A 93 -24.66 3.11 -10.34
N ASN A 94 -23.70 3.06 -9.41
CA ASN A 94 -23.71 2.14 -8.27
C ASN A 94 -24.93 2.34 -7.35
N PHE A 95 -25.37 3.60 -7.14
CA PHE A 95 -26.57 3.90 -6.36
C PHE A 95 -27.84 3.28 -6.93
N LYS A 96 -27.91 3.12 -8.27
CA LYS A 96 -29.05 2.47 -8.95
C LYS A 96 -28.97 0.94 -8.91
N LYS A 97 -27.79 0.37 -8.62
CA LYS A 97 -27.50 -1.07 -8.67
C LYS A 97 -27.56 -1.72 -7.29
N TYR A 98 -27.03 -1.07 -6.26
CA TYR A 98 -26.93 -1.60 -4.91
C TYR A 98 -28.18 -1.31 -4.06
N SER A 99 -28.40 -2.13 -3.04
CA SER A 99 -29.30 -1.76 -1.95
C SER A 99 -28.74 -0.55 -1.18
N LYS A 100 -29.60 0.07 -0.35
CA LYS A 100 -29.21 1.23 0.46
C LYS A 100 -28.03 0.90 1.38
N GLU A 101 -28.06 -0.25 2.03
CA GLU A 101 -27.04 -0.69 2.98
C GLU A 101 -25.72 -0.99 2.26
N GLU A 102 -25.77 -1.77 1.19
CA GLU A 102 -24.60 -2.08 0.34
C GLU A 102 -23.96 -0.81 -0.24
N PHE A 103 -24.77 0.15 -0.72
CA PHE A 103 -24.25 1.40 -1.26
C PHE A 103 -23.53 2.23 -0.19
N LYS A 104 -24.11 2.35 1.01
CA LYS A 104 -23.50 3.11 2.10
C LYS A 104 -22.20 2.47 2.58
N GLU A 105 -22.16 1.14 2.65
CA GLU A 105 -20.96 0.37 2.98
C GLU A 105 -19.89 0.57 1.91
N TYR A 106 -20.24 0.41 0.63
CA TYR A 106 -19.32 0.60 -0.49
C TYR A 106 -18.69 2.00 -0.50
N VAL A 107 -19.50 3.07 -0.40
CA VAL A 107 -18.99 4.45 -0.37
C VAL A 107 -18.13 4.71 0.86
N GLY A 108 -18.53 4.15 2.01
CA GLY A 108 -17.78 4.26 3.26
C GLY A 108 -16.40 3.64 3.14
N ASN A 109 -16.34 2.39 2.66
CA ASN A 109 -15.10 1.65 2.47
C ASN A 109 -14.22 2.31 1.38
N LEU A 110 -14.81 2.83 0.31
CA LEU A 110 -14.08 3.52 -0.76
C LEU A 110 -13.34 4.75 -0.21
N LYS A 111 -14.03 5.57 0.60
CA LYS A 111 -13.39 6.72 1.25
C LYS A 111 -12.42 6.33 2.36
N TYR A 112 -12.69 5.25 3.09
CA TYR A 112 -11.74 4.74 4.07
C TYR A 112 -10.42 4.33 3.39
N ALA A 113 -10.48 3.54 2.32
CA ALA A 113 -9.32 3.12 1.55
C ALA A 113 -8.52 4.32 1.00
N GLU A 114 -9.20 5.34 0.46
CA GLU A 114 -8.55 6.58 -0.03
C GLU A 114 -7.63 7.22 1.02
N TYR A 115 -8.13 7.39 2.26
CA TYR A 115 -7.34 7.99 3.33
C TYR A 115 -6.32 7.02 3.91
N ARG A 116 -6.71 5.76 4.13
CA ARG A 116 -5.86 4.80 4.83
C ARG A 116 -4.64 4.42 4.00
N CYS A 117 -4.80 4.18 2.71
CA CYS A 117 -3.67 3.88 1.81
C CYS A 117 -2.67 5.04 1.74
N GLU A 118 -3.14 6.30 1.78
CA GLU A 118 -2.28 7.48 1.82
C GLU A 118 -1.53 7.63 3.15
N GLU A 119 -2.16 7.30 4.29
CA GLU A 119 -1.48 7.26 5.60
C GLU A 119 -0.43 6.15 5.65
N ILE A 120 -0.75 4.97 5.12
CA ILE A 120 0.18 3.84 5.03
C ILE A 120 1.40 4.24 4.20
N TYR A 121 1.19 4.82 3.01
CA TYR A 121 2.29 5.26 2.15
C TYR A 121 3.22 6.24 2.88
N LYS A 122 2.66 7.23 3.58
CA LYS A 122 3.45 8.18 4.39
C LYS A 122 4.20 7.50 5.52
N ARG A 123 3.61 6.50 6.17
CA ARG A 123 4.29 5.75 7.23
C ARG A 123 5.46 4.93 6.68
N LEU A 124 5.33 4.36 5.48
CA LEU A 124 6.46 3.71 4.80
C LEU A 124 7.59 4.71 4.52
N GLU A 125 7.31 5.94 4.07
CA GLU A 125 8.33 7.00 3.91
C GLU A 125 9.00 7.42 5.23
N GLU A 126 8.31 7.29 6.37
CA GLU A 126 8.90 7.51 7.69
C GLU A 126 9.81 6.35 8.11
N ILE A 127 9.38 5.10 7.86
CA ILE A 127 10.16 3.90 8.11
C ILE A 127 11.49 3.94 7.35
N GLU A 128 11.49 4.39 6.10
CA GLU A 128 12.73 4.58 5.31
C GLU A 128 13.72 5.49 6.04
N LYS A 129 13.26 6.65 6.52
CA LYS A 129 14.10 7.63 7.24
C LYS A 129 14.63 7.05 8.54
N GLU A 130 13.77 6.35 9.29
CA GLU A 130 14.17 5.67 10.53
C GLU A 130 15.22 4.58 10.26
N ALA A 131 15.06 3.80 9.18
CA ALA A 131 16.01 2.77 8.77
C ALA A 131 17.36 3.38 8.34
N GLU A 132 17.35 4.44 7.52
CA GLU A 132 18.56 5.16 7.13
C GLU A 132 19.32 5.75 8.34
N GLU A 133 18.61 6.18 9.38
CA GLU A 133 19.23 6.68 10.61
C GLU A 133 19.88 5.57 11.44
N LEU A 134 19.34 4.35 11.40
CA LEU A 134 19.94 3.19 12.07
C LEU A 134 21.28 2.78 11.44
N ASP A 135 21.47 3.02 10.15
CA ASP A 135 22.68 2.64 9.42
C ASP A 135 23.80 3.68 9.50
N LYS A 136 23.51 4.86 10.06
CA LYS A 136 24.49 5.89 10.42
C LYS A 136 25.24 5.56 11.72
#